data_AF-A0A497BPC7-F1
#
_entry.id   AF-A0A497BPC7-F1
#
_cell.length_a   1.000
_cell.length_b   1.000
_cell.length_c   1.000
_cell.angle_alpha   90.00
_cell.angle_beta   90.00
_cell.angle_gamma   90.00
#
_symmetry.space_group_name_H-M   'P 1'
#
loop_
_entity.id
_entity.type
_entity.pdbx_description
1 polymer ?
#
loop_
_entity_poly.entity_id
_entity_poly.type
_entity_poly.pdbx_seq_one_letter_code
_entity_poly.pdbx_strand_id
1 'polypeptide(L)' 'MGVPENQAEFVRFVADDLTIYVARELLEKLEPGAEKQPFYLDGYGRFWIDLAEPWEGLSDHHG' A
#
# COMPACT_ATOMS: atom_id res chain seq x y z
N MET A 1 12.02 5.41 14.43
CA MET A 1 11.36 4.95 13.19
C MET A 1 11.79 5.91 12.08
N GLY A 2 12.47 5.40 11.05
CA GLY A 2 13.04 6.22 9.98
C GLY A 2 12.11 6.23 8.76
N VAL A 3 12.04 7.37 8.08
CA VAL A 3 11.42 7.48 6.76
C VAL A 3 12.18 6.55 5.81
N PRO A 4 11.51 5.75 4.95
CA PRO A 4 12.22 4.90 3.99
C PRO A 4 13.18 5.73 3.13
N GLU A 5 14.40 5.22 2.94
CA GLU A 5 15.43 5.89 2.14
C GLU A 5 14.99 6.06 0.67
N ASN A 6 14.16 5.13 0.18
CA ASN A 6 13.52 5.20 -1.12
C ASN A 6 12.00 5.19 -1.00
N GLN A 7 11.39 6.36 -0.78
CA GLN A 7 9.93 6.49 -0.63
C GLN A 7 9.14 6.04 -1.88
N ALA A 8 9.77 5.96 -3.06
CA ALA A 8 9.10 5.53 -4.28
C ALA A 8 8.67 4.04 -4.24
N GLU A 9 9.37 3.22 -3.47
CA GLU A 9 9.08 1.79 -3.29
C GLU A 9 7.92 1.52 -2.32
N PHE A 10 7.42 2.57 -1.66
CA PHE A 10 6.39 2.46 -0.64
C PHE A 10 5.15 3.26 -1.03
N VAL A 11 3.99 2.74 -0.69
CA VAL A 11 2.73 3.48 -0.68
C VAL A 11 2.50 3.98 0.74
N ARG A 12 2.32 5.30 0.88
CA ARG A 12 2.08 5.96 2.15
C ARG A 12 0.58 5.99 2.45
N PHE A 13 0.20 5.50 3.62
CA PHE A 13 -1.14 5.56 4.16
C PHE A 13 -1.15 6.41 5.44
N VAL A 14 -2.25 7.15 5.64
CA VAL A 14 -2.46 7.98 6.82
C VAL A 14 -3.72 7.49 7.52
N ALA A 15 -3.59 7.08 8.77
CA ALA A 15 -4.71 6.66 9.61
C ALA A 15 -4.53 7.28 11.00
N ASP A 16 -5.48 8.14 11.40
CA ASP A 16 -5.41 8.92 12.64
C ASP A 16 -4.07 9.68 12.78
N ASP A 17 -3.27 9.36 13.79
CA ASP A 17 -1.94 9.91 14.08
C ASP A 17 -0.79 9.10 13.47
N LEU A 18 -1.10 8.02 12.74
CA LEU A 18 -0.14 7.11 12.14
C LEU A 18 0.10 7.40 10.67
N THR A 19 1.39 7.40 10.31
CA THR A 19 1.83 7.28 8.91
C THR A 19 2.43 5.90 8.72
N ILE A 20 1.86 5.14 7.78
CA ILE A 20 2.25 3.77 7.48
C ILE A 20 2.80 3.73 6.05
N TYR A 21 3.95 3.11 5.87
CA TYR A 21 4.55 2.89 4.56
C TYR A 21 4.51 1.39 4.25
N VAL A 22 3.81 1.03 3.18
CA VAL A 22 3.69 -0.36 2.73
C VAL A 22 4.49 -0.54 1.45
N ALA A 23 5.38 -1.53 1.42
CA ALA A 23 6.18 -1.81 0.24
C ALA A 23 5.28 -2.22 -0.94
N ARG A 24 5.54 -1.66 -2.13
CA ARG A 24 4.77 -1.96 -3.35
C ARG A 24 4.77 -3.43 -3.71
N GLU A 25 5.89 -4.14 -3.46
CA GLU A 25 6.01 -5.58 -3.70
C GLU A 25 5.01 -6.44 -2.90
N LEU A 26 4.46 -5.93 -1.79
CA LEU A 26 3.41 -6.61 -1.03
C LEU A 26 2.04 -6.43 -1.70
N LEU A 27 1.84 -5.29 -2.38
CA LEU A 27 0.62 -5.00 -3.13
C LEU A 27 0.55 -5.80 -4.43
N GLU A 28 1.71 -6.03 -5.07
CA GLU A 28 1.82 -6.87 -6.28
C GLU A 28 1.46 -8.34 -6.04
N LYS A 29 1.49 -8.79 -4.79
CA LYS A 29 1.13 -10.16 -4.39
C LYS A 29 -0.37 -10.32 -4.07
N LEU A 30 -1.14 -9.25 -4.17
CA LEU A 30 -2.58 -9.29 -3.93
C LEU A 30 -3.32 -9.92 -5.11
N GLU A 31 -4.48 -10.52 -4.82
CA GLU A 31 -5.32 -11.06 -5.87
C GLU A 31 -5.77 -9.94 -6.83
N PRO A 32 -5.81 -10.19 -8.16
CA PRO A 32 -6.32 -9.22 -9.11
C PRO A 32 -7.75 -8.77 -8.74
N GLY A 33 -7.96 -7.46 -8.63
CA GLY A 33 -9.23 -6.88 -8.21
C GLY A 33 -9.40 -6.73 -6.69
N ALA A 34 -8.37 -6.99 -5.89
CA ALA A 34 -8.39 -6.65 -4.47
C ALA A 34 -8.46 -5.12 -4.28
N GLU A 35 -9.60 -4.64 -3.78
CA GLU A 35 -9.83 -3.21 -3.49
C GLU A 35 -9.36 -2.80 -2.09
N LYS A 36 -9.26 -3.76 -1.17
CA LYS A 36 -8.93 -3.49 0.24
C LYS A 36 -8.02 -4.58 0.81
N GLN A 37 -6.96 -4.16 1.51
CA GLN A 37 -6.11 -5.06 2.28
C GLN A 37 -6.31 -4.79 3.78
N PRO A 38 -6.76 -5.78 4.58
CA PRO A 38 -6.80 -5.62 6.02
C PRO A 38 -5.39 -5.65 6.60
N PHE A 39 -5.11 -4.77 7.56
CA PHE A 39 -3.91 -4.86 8.38
C PHE A 39 -4.26 -4.63 9.86
N TYR A 40 -3.46 -5.23 10.74
CA TYR A 40 -3.59 -5.08 12.18
C TYR A 40 -2.29 -4.51 12.73
N LEU A 41 -2.40 -3.43 13.50
CA LEU A 41 -1.29 -2.85 14.23
C LEU A 41 -1.53 -3.04 15.73
N ASP A 42 -0.62 -3.76 16.37
CA ASP A 42 -0.71 -4.01 17.81
C ASP A 42 -0.76 -2.69 18.59
N GLY A 43 -1.66 -2.59 19.55
CA GLY A 43 -1.92 -1.36 20.32
C GLY A 43 -2.81 -0.31 19.63
N TYR A 44 -3.11 -0.43 18.34
CA TYR A 44 -3.94 0.53 17.59
C TYR A 44 -5.21 -0.09 16.99
N GLY A 45 -5.16 -1.36 16.62
CA GLY A 45 -6.32 -2.12 16.15
C GLY A 45 -6.25 -2.49 14.68
N ARG A 46 -7.42 -2.77 14.11
CA ARG A 46 -7.58 -3.22 12.72
C ARG A 46 -7.92 -2.04 11.83
N PHE A 47 -7.24 -1.97 10.69
CA PHE A 47 -7.40 -0.95 9.68
C PHE A 47 -7.57 -1.59 8.31
N TRP A 48 -8.03 -0.78 7.37
CA TRP A 48 -8.14 -1.15 5.96
C TRP A 48 -7.27 -0.21 5.15
N ILE A 49 -6.45 -0.79 4.28
CA ILE A 49 -5.78 -0.07 3.22
C ILE A 49 -6.71 -0.10 2.02
N ASP A 50 -7.22 1.06 1.62
CA ASP A 50 -7.89 1.21 0.33
C ASP A 50 -6.82 1.22 -0.76
N LEU A 51 -6.86 0.20 -1.60
CA LEU A 51 -5.99 0.05 -2.76
C LEU A 51 -6.67 0.80 -3.89
N ALA A 52 -6.25 2.03 -4.14
CA ALA A 52 -6.56 2.65 -5.42
C ALA A 52 -6.02 1.73 -6.52
N GLU A 53 -6.83 1.40 -7.52
CA GLU A 53 -6.43 0.55 -8.64
C GLU A 53 -5.00 0.89 -9.11
N PRO A 54 -4.06 -0.06 -9.06
CA PRO A 54 -2.73 0.19 -9.62
C PRO A 54 -2.74 -0.15 -11.12
N TRP A 55 -3.44 0.60 -11.98
CA TRP A 55 -3.20 0.52 -13.45
C TRP A 55 -3.05 1.84 -14.22
N GLU A 56 -3.34 3.01 -13.65
CA GLU A 56 -3.02 4.31 -14.30
C GLU A 56 -1.51 4.63 -14.26
N GLY A 57 -0.70 3.68 -14.72
CA GLY A 57 0.75 3.75 -14.79
C GLY A 57 1.45 2.44 -15.14
N LEU A 58 0.74 1.31 -15.19
CA LEU A 58 1.25 0.01 -15.66
C LEU A 58 0.66 -0.43 -17.01
N SER A 59 -0.18 0.39 -17.62
CA SER A 59 -0.71 0.17 -18.98
C SER A 59 0.18 0.81 -20.05
N ASP A 60 1.46 0.45 -20.10
CA ASP A 60 2.31 0.69 -21.28
C ASP A 60 3.47 -0.31 -21.29
N HIS A 61 3.19 -1.54 -21.73
CA HIS A 61 4.00 -2.24 -22.72
C HIS A 61 3.28 -3.53 -23.15
N HIS A 62 2.33 -3.39 -24.07
CA HIS A 62 2.01 -4.43 -25.02
C HIS A 62 2.16 -3.83 -26.42
N GLY A 63 3.20 -4.27 -27.12
CA GLY A 63 3.57 -3.85 -28.47
C GLY A 63 4.89 -4.49 -28.87
#